data_AF-A0A524KB87-F1
#
_entry.id   AF-A0A524KB87-F1
#
_cell.length_a   1.000
_cell.length_b   1.000
_cell.length_c   1.000
_cell.angle_alpha   90.00
_cell.angle_beta   90.00
_cell.angle_gamma   90.00
#
_symmetry.space_group_name_H-M   'P 1'
#
loop_
_entity.id
_entity.type
_entity.pdbx_description
1 polymer ?
#
loop_
_entity_poly.entity_id
_entity_poly.type
_entity_poly.pdbx_seq_one_letter_code
_entity_poly.pdbx_strand_id
1 'polypeptide(L)'
;MRRDIALLLDYADDEFDGASFNGPSLMKTLDSLSAENAADRNTFEGYSAWDVAMHCLYYKYFIASEFGKAGPLEPYPYEKGNFTDPGDTSTTAW
;
A
#
# COMPACT_ATOMS: atom_id res chain seq x y z
N MET A 1 9.70 21.83 4.13
CA MET A 1 10.23 20.49 3.83
C MET A 1 11.65 20.64 3.31
N ARG A 2 12.60 19.76 3.66
CA ARG A 2 13.94 19.80 3.04
C ARG A 2 13.81 19.46 1.55
N ARG A 3 14.62 20.10 0.69
CA ARG A 3 14.55 19.94 -0.78
C ARG A 3 14.83 18.53 -1.27
N ASP A 4 15.69 17.79 -0.56
CA ASP A 4 16.02 16.40 -0.86
C ASP A 4 14.83 15.46 -0.67
N ILE A 5 14.07 15.64 0.42
CA ILE A 5 12.85 14.86 0.68
C ILE A 5 11.76 15.20 -0.34
N ALA A 6 11.61 16.48 -0.68
CA ALA A 6 10.63 16.90 -1.69
C ALA A 6 10.89 16.22 -3.05
N LEU A 7 12.15 16.17 -3.49
CA LEU A 7 12.53 15.50 -4.75
C LEU A 7 12.18 14.00 -4.74
N LEU A 8 12.35 13.31 -3.61
CA LEU A 8 12.01 11.89 -3.49
C LEU A 8 10.50 11.66 -3.55
N LEU A 9 9.70 12.57 -2.97
CA LEU A 9 8.24 12.51 -3.05
C LEU A 9 7.77 12.78 -4.48
N ASP A 10 8.29 13.83 -5.12
CA ASP A 10 7.97 14.15 -6.51
C ASP A 10 8.32 12.98 -7.45
N TYR A 11 9.47 12.32 -7.23
CA TYR A 11 9.85 11.14 -8.00
C TYR A 11 8.93 9.94 -7.76
N ALA A 12 8.46 9.73 -6.52
CA ALA A 12 7.52 8.67 -6.21
C ALA A 12 6.14 8.91 -6.84
N ASP A 13 5.69 10.17 -6.85
CA ASP A 13 4.45 10.58 -7.52
C ASP A 13 4.58 10.43 -9.04
N ASP A 14 5.69 10.88 -9.64
CA ASP A 14 5.96 10.71 -11.08
C ASP A 14 6.10 9.24 -11.49
N GLU A 15 6.58 8.38 -10.58
CA GLU A 15 6.68 6.95 -10.85
C GLU A 15 5.30 6.27 -10.90
N PHE A 16 4.36 6.74 -10.10
CA PHE A 16 3.01 6.17 -10.08
C PHE A 16 2.10 6.86 -11.10
N ASP A 17 1.96 8.18 -11.04
CA ASP A 17 1.02 8.98 -11.83
C ASP A 17 1.65 9.60 -13.10
N GLY A 18 2.98 9.54 -13.24
CA GLY A 18 3.69 10.13 -14.35
C GLY A 18 3.88 9.19 -15.55
N ALA A 19 4.88 9.50 -16.38
CA ALA A 19 5.06 8.87 -17.69
C ALA A 19 5.76 7.51 -17.67
N SER A 20 6.15 6.99 -16.49
CA SER A 20 6.87 5.72 -16.40
C SER A 20 5.96 4.48 -16.55
N PHE A 21 4.65 4.68 -16.74
CA PHE A 21 3.62 3.63 -16.95
C PHE A 21 3.50 2.61 -15.79
N ASN A 22 4.17 2.84 -14.66
CA ASN A 22 4.21 1.89 -13.55
C ASN A 22 2.91 1.90 -12.74
N GLY A 23 2.32 3.06 -12.44
CA GLY A 23 0.99 3.10 -11.80
C GLY A 23 -0.12 2.48 -12.66
N PRO A 24 -0.30 2.87 -13.94
CA PRO A 24 -1.35 2.29 -14.79
C PRO A 24 -1.24 0.77 -14.97
N SER A 25 -0.02 0.24 -15.13
CA SER A 25 0.20 -1.21 -15.29
C SER A 25 0.01 -1.98 -13.97
N LEU A 26 0.42 -1.39 -12.85
CA LEU A 26 0.16 -1.91 -11.51
C LEU A 26 -1.34 -1.97 -11.23
N MET A 27 -2.07 -0.87 -11.42
CA MET A 27 -3.51 -0.81 -11.15
C MET A 27 -4.27 -1.83 -12.00
N LYS A 28 -3.95 -1.96 -13.28
CA LYS A 28 -4.55 -3.00 -14.14
C LYS A 28 -4.28 -4.43 -13.63
N THR A 29 -3.10 -4.65 -13.04
CA THR A 29 -2.77 -5.95 -12.44
C THR A 29 -3.62 -6.18 -11.20
N LEU A 30 -3.71 -5.19 -10.30
CA LEU A 30 -4.50 -5.26 -9.07
C LEU A 30 -6.00 -5.46 -9.37
N ASP A 31 -6.55 -4.71 -10.32
CA ASP A 31 -7.97 -4.82 -10.75
C ASP A 31 -8.32 -6.20 -11.33
N SER A 32 -7.31 -6.97 -11.76
CA SER A 32 -7.52 -8.32 -12.30
C SER A 32 -7.53 -9.43 -11.24
N LEU A 33 -7.12 -9.11 -10.01
CA LEU A 33 -7.05 -10.09 -8.93
C LEU A 33 -8.44 -10.30 -8.30
N SER A 34 -8.80 -11.55 -8.04
CA SER A 34 -9.87 -11.85 -7.09
C SER A 34 -9.34 -11.68 -5.66
N ALA A 35 -10.26 -11.57 -4.69
CA ALA A 35 -9.90 -11.49 -3.27
C ALA A 35 -9.06 -12.70 -2.83
N GLU A 36 -9.39 -13.90 -3.31
CA GLU A 36 -8.63 -15.12 -3.00
C GLU A 36 -7.20 -15.03 -3.54
N ASN A 37 -7.03 -14.59 -4.79
CA ASN A 37 -5.69 -14.44 -5.38
C ASN A 37 -4.89 -13.30 -4.72
N ALA A 38 -5.57 -12.22 -4.31
CA ALA A 38 -4.93 -11.10 -3.62
C ALA A 38 -4.43 -11.49 -2.21
N ALA A 39 -5.08 -12.47 -1.58
CA ALA A 39 -4.73 -13.02 -0.27
C ALA A 39 -3.81 -14.25 -0.32
N ASP A 40 -3.59 -14.85 -1.51
CA ASP A 40 -2.78 -16.06 -1.64
C ASP A 40 -1.30 -15.78 -1.37
N ARG A 41 -0.73 -16.54 -0.42
CA ARG A 41 0.68 -16.48 -0.02
C ARG A 41 1.54 -17.53 -0.72
N ASN A 42 0.99 -18.32 -1.63
CA ASN A 42 1.73 -19.26 -2.46
C ASN A 42 2.49 -18.54 -3.58
N THR A 43 3.35 -17.59 -3.19
CA THR A 43 4.22 -16.81 -4.06
C THR A 43 5.68 -17.18 -3.79
N PHE A 44 6.59 -16.70 -4.65
CA PHE A 44 8.03 -16.99 -4.49
C PHE A 44 8.59 -16.50 -3.14
N GLU A 45 8.14 -15.34 -2.66
CA GLU A 45 8.62 -14.73 -1.41
C GLU A 45 7.72 -15.03 -0.21
N GLY A 46 6.59 -15.72 -0.41
CA GLY A 46 5.64 -16.07 0.65
C GLY A 46 4.71 -14.94 1.09
N TYR A 47 4.68 -13.83 0.35
CA TYR A 47 3.80 -12.68 0.58
C TYR A 47 2.71 -12.59 -0.48
N SER A 48 1.50 -12.27 -0.05
CA SER A 48 0.37 -11.97 -0.94
C SER A 48 0.38 -10.50 -1.37
N ALA A 49 -0.45 -10.13 -2.36
CA ALA A 49 -0.62 -8.73 -2.75
C ALA A 49 -1.20 -7.89 -1.59
N TRP A 50 -2.10 -8.47 -0.80
CA TRP A 50 -2.63 -7.87 0.42
C TRP A 50 -1.55 -7.58 1.45
N ASP A 51 -0.66 -8.55 1.71
CA ASP A 51 0.43 -8.40 2.67
C ASP A 51 1.30 -7.20 2.30
N VAL A 52 1.66 -7.06 1.03
CA VAL A 52 2.47 -5.94 0.53
C VAL A 52 1.71 -4.61 0.66
N ALA A 53 0.42 -4.58 0.35
CA ALA A 53 -0.41 -3.38 0.51
C ALA A 53 -0.48 -2.94 1.98
N MET A 54 -0.71 -3.87 2.91
CA MET A 54 -0.76 -3.59 4.35
C MET A 54 0.60 -3.15 4.90
N HIS A 55 1.69 -3.74 4.42
CA HIS A 55 3.05 -3.29 4.74
C HIS A 55 3.25 -1.82 4.37
N CYS A 56 2.96 -1.46 3.12
CA CYS A 56 3.09 -0.09 2.65
C CYS A 56 2.19 0.87 3.43
N LEU A 57 0.95 0.49 3.69
CA LEU A 57 -0.01 1.32 4.44
C LEU A 57 0.46 1.57 5.88
N TYR A 58 0.87 0.52 6.58
CA TYR A 58 1.36 0.63 7.95
C TYR A 58 2.58 1.55 8.06
N TYR A 59 3.56 1.40 7.17
CA TYR A 59 4.76 2.25 7.19
C TYR A 59 4.47 3.69 6.76
N LYS A 60 3.51 3.93 5.85
CA LYS A 60 3.02 5.30 5.58
C LYS A 60 2.40 5.92 6.82
N TYR A 61 1.56 5.18 7.55
CA TYR A 61 1.01 5.63 8.83
C TYR A 61 2.11 5.91 9.87
N PHE A 62 3.04 4.97 10.06
CA PHE A 62 4.14 5.08 11.02
C PHE A 62 5.04 6.27 10.72
N ILE A 63 5.49 6.43 9.48
CA ILE A 63 6.30 7.59 9.09
C ILE A 63 5.52 8.88 9.32
N ALA A 64 4.23 8.93 8.96
CA ALA A 64 3.42 10.12 9.20
C ALA A 64 3.20 10.42 10.70
N SER A 65 3.19 9.39 11.58
CA SER A 65 3.08 9.59 13.04
C SER A 65 4.36 10.14 13.64
N GLU A 66 5.51 9.64 13.18
CA GLU A 66 6.81 10.08 13.69
C GLU A 66 7.21 11.48 13.19
N PHE A 67 6.80 11.87 11.98
CA PHE A 67 7.25 13.11 11.32
C PHE A 67 6.27 14.29 11.46
N GLY A 68 5.27 14.19 12.34
CA GLY A 68 4.41 15.33 12.71
C GLY A 68 3.55 15.85 11.56
N LYS A 69 2.69 14.97 11.02
CA LYS A 69 1.86 15.31 9.86
C LYS A 69 0.87 16.48 10.08
N ALA A 70 0.38 17.03 8.97
CA ALA A 70 -0.52 18.18 8.94
C ALA A 70 -2.02 17.90 9.24
N GLY A 71 -2.41 16.68 9.61
CA GLY A 71 -3.83 16.29 9.78
C GLY A 71 -4.05 15.12 10.75
N PRO A 72 -5.30 14.60 10.87
CA PRO A 72 -5.61 13.46 11.75
C PRO A 72 -5.19 12.11 11.14
N LEU A 73 -4.43 11.29 11.89
CA LEU A 73 -4.06 9.90 11.50
C LEU A 73 -5.10 8.87 11.87
N GLU A 74 -5.95 9.22 12.82
CA GLU A 74 -6.93 8.32 13.38
C GLU A 74 -8.33 8.67 12.88
N PRO A 75 -9.22 7.67 12.73
CA PRO A 75 -8.97 6.25 13.01
C PRO A 75 -8.14 5.56 11.91
N TYR A 76 -7.13 4.79 12.29
CA TYR A 76 -6.46 3.86 11.39
C TYR A 76 -7.37 2.64 11.17
N PRO A 77 -7.75 2.30 9.93
CA PRO A 77 -8.85 1.38 9.65
C PRO A 77 -8.50 -0.10 9.80
N TYR A 78 -7.22 -0.43 9.97
CA TYR A 78 -6.73 -1.81 10.08
C TYR A 78 -6.07 -2.07 11.43
N GLU A 79 -5.78 -3.34 11.73
CA GLU A 79 -4.92 -3.66 12.85
C GLU A 79 -3.55 -2.99 12.67
N LYS A 80 -3.01 -2.42 13.74
CA LYS A 80 -1.70 -1.74 13.68
C LYS A 80 -0.59 -2.79 13.68
N GLY A 81 -0.22 -3.26 12.49
CA GLY A 81 0.86 -4.21 12.30
C GLY A 81 1.36 -4.23 10.86
N ASN A 82 2.56 -4.77 10.69
CA ASN A 82 3.10 -5.09 9.37
C ASN A 82 2.61 -6.50 8.98
N PHE A 83 2.00 -6.67 7.81
CA PHE A 83 1.42 -7.93 7.30
C PHE A 83 0.21 -8.46 8.10
N THR A 84 -0.85 -7.65 8.21
CA THR A 84 -2.09 -8.06 8.88
C THR A 84 -2.89 -9.05 8.05
N ASP A 85 -3.64 -9.92 8.73
CA ASP A 85 -4.45 -10.94 8.07
C ASP A 85 -5.52 -10.30 7.15
N PRO A 86 -5.75 -10.84 5.93
CA PRO A 86 -6.79 -10.38 5.02
C PRO A 86 -8.22 -10.56 5.55
N GLY A 87 -8.43 -11.38 6.56
CA GLY A 87 -9.75 -11.66 7.11
C GLY A 87 -10.62 -12.48 6.16
N ASP A 88 -11.91 -12.15 6.10
CA ASP A 88 -12.85 -12.81 5.19
C ASP A 88 -12.58 -12.37 3.75
N THR A 89 -12.24 -13.32 2.87
CA THR A 89 -11.96 -13.11 1.44
C THR A 89 -13.19 -13.25 0.54
N SER A 90 -14.39 -13.27 1.12
CA SER A 90 -15.62 -13.26 0.33
C SER A 90 -15.75 -11.98 -0.50
N THR A 91 -16.36 -12.08 -1.69
CA THR A 91 -16.60 -10.94 -2.60
C THR A 91 -17.41 -9.80 -1.95
N THR A 92 -18.13 -10.05 -0.86
CA THR A 92 -18.89 -8.98 -0.18
C THR A 92 -18.01 -8.13 0.74
N ALA A 93 -16.86 -8.66 1.17
CA ALA A 93 -15.94 -8.01 2.09
C ALA A 93 -14.80 -7.23 1.40
N TRP A 94 -14.61 -7.41 0.08
CA TRP A 94 -13.48 -6.89 -0.70
C TRP A 94 -13.91 -5.97 -1.85
#